data_AF-A0A523TNU9-F1
#
_entry.id   AF-A0A523TNU9-F1
#
_cell.length_a   1.000
_cell.length_b   1.000
_cell.length_c   1.000
_cell.angle_alpha   90.00
_cell.angle_beta   90.00
_cell.angle_gamma   90.00
#
_symmetry.space_group_name_H-M   'P 1'
#
loop_
_entity.id
_entity.type
_entity.pdbx_description
1 polymer ?
#
loop_
_entity_poly.entity_id
_entity_poly.type
_entity_poly.pdbx_seq_one_letter_code
_entity_poly.pdbx_strand_id
1 'polypeptide(L)'
;MSCQGCHPQNYSDWSRSGHAFALVQSTGGNPPSYPYSSVPNPPSGFSWFDVTYVQGGYYRKANFLDSSGYVMTGPGKQYNLAGFNFVQYTDTSYPPGLPYDESCARCHATGWKPSTTDHQDGLPGIMGTWFEAGVTCEACHRLADGSGIVLNNSAAKCGTCHARPDGGQIETQGGLIMNYEQYDELMKSPMSTHTCQDCHSPHKNTVYGGGGRVVSHTCIECHPSRIVRPGGHETLVCTDCHKPPVVKSAVQYGSGDYKRGDTSTHIFKIDRTKNPADMFYSSGGKTYAHGFLTVREACLYCHDGIEAVYLTAAQAKASPIVPTHTPY
;
A
#
# COMPACT_ATOMS: atom_id res chain seq x y z
N MET A 1 -11.88 -19.29 23.55
CA MET A 1 -10.92 -18.33 24.14
C MET A 1 -10.48 -17.41 23.01
N SER A 2 -10.58 -16.09 23.16
CA SER A 2 -10.19 -15.14 22.10
C SER A 2 -8.68 -14.96 22.03
N CYS A 3 -8.15 -14.57 20.87
CA CYS A 3 -6.71 -14.33 20.65
C CYS A 3 -6.13 -13.34 21.67
N GLN A 4 -6.88 -12.29 22.00
CA GLN A 4 -6.50 -11.26 22.98
C GLN A 4 -6.21 -11.83 24.38
N GLY A 5 -6.95 -12.85 24.82
CA GLY A 5 -6.79 -13.43 26.15
C GLY A 5 -5.41 -14.08 26.35
N CYS A 6 -4.87 -14.70 25.29
CA CYS A 6 -3.54 -15.34 25.33
C CYS A 6 -2.42 -14.43 24.79
N HIS A 7 -2.73 -13.52 23.86
CA HIS A 7 -1.75 -12.67 23.18
C HIS A 7 -2.10 -11.17 23.33
N PRO A 8 -2.16 -10.64 24.56
CA PRO A 8 -2.64 -9.27 24.80
C PRO A 8 -1.75 -8.21 24.15
N GLN A 9 -0.42 -8.43 24.10
CA GLN A 9 0.50 -7.48 23.47
C GLN A 9 0.34 -7.42 21.95
N ASN A 10 0.28 -8.58 21.28
CA ASN A 10 0.07 -8.62 19.83
C ASN A 10 -1.28 -8.02 19.45
N TYR A 11 -2.32 -8.32 20.23
CA TYR A 11 -3.64 -7.71 20.04
C TYR A 11 -3.58 -6.19 20.19
N SER A 12 -2.89 -5.70 21.23
CA SER A 12 -2.73 -4.27 21.46
C SER A 12 -1.97 -3.56 20.33
N ASP A 13 -0.95 -4.18 19.77
CA ASP A 13 -0.19 -3.62 18.66
C ASP A 13 -1.01 -3.64 17.36
N TRP A 14 -1.68 -4.75 17.08
CA TRP A 14 -2.53 -4.92 15.91
C TRP A 14 -3.73 -3.96 15.92
N SER A 15 -4.38 -3.76 17.06
CA SER A 15 -5.57 -2.90 17.17
C SER A 15 -5.26 -1.41 16.93
N ARG A 16 -3.98 -1.05 16.89
CA ARG A 16 -3.49 0.28 16.49
C ARG A 16 -2.84 0.27 15.11
N SER A 17 -3.18 -0.69 14.24
CA SER A 17 -2.59 -0.84 12.92
C SER A 17 -3.60 -0.66 11.80
N GLY A 18 -3.13 -0.28 10.61
CA GLY A 18 -3.99 -0.11 9.45
C GLY A 18 -4.76 -1.38 9.05
N HIS A 19 -4.28 -2.57 9.43
CA HIS A 19 -5.00 -3.83 9.22
C HIS A 19 -6.30 -3.91 10.02
N ALA A 20 -6.28 -3.49 11.30
CA ALA A 20 -7.49 -3.42 12.13
C ALA A 20 -8.51 -2.42 11.58
N PHE A 21 -8.05 -1.40 10.85
CA PHE A 21 -8.87 -0.36 10.24
C PHE A 21 -8.97 -0.49 8.71
N ALA A 22 -8.75 -1.70 8.16
CA ALA A 22 -8.88 -1.93 6.72
C ALA A 22 -10.35 -1.80 6.26
N LEU A 23 -11.29 -2.13 7.14
CA LEU A 23 -12.73 -1.91 7.03
C LEU A 23 -13.29 -1.69 8.44
N VAL A 24 -14.07 -0.64 8.64
CA VAL A 24 -14.63 -0.29 9.95
C VAL A 24 -16.11 0.03 9.80
N GLN A 25 -16.93 -0.52 10.68
CA GLN A 25 -18.36 -0.21 10.69
C GLN A 25 -18.62 1.19 11.21
N SER A 26 -19.50 1.92 10.52
CA SER A 26 -20.09 3.18 10.98
C SER A 26 -21.39 2.83 11.70
N THR A 27 -21.53 3.23 12.97
CA THR A 27 -22.68 2.84 13.80
C THR A 27 -23.42 4.06 14.33
N GLY A 28 -24.75 4.03 14.24
CA GLY A 28 -25.63 5.05 14.81
C GLY A 28 -25.42 6.46 14.24
N GLY A 29 -24.98 6.58 12.98
CA GLY A 29 -24.70 7.87 12.36
C GLY A 29 -23.42 8.55 12.85
N ASN A 30 -22.47 7.79 13.39
CA ASN A 30 -21.19 8.32 13.88
C ASN A 30 -20.02 7.92 12.98
N PRO A 31 -19.03 8.82 12.78
CA PRO A 31 -17.78 8.47 12.11
C PRO A 31 -17.03 7.37 12.88
N PRO A 32 -16.33 6.46 12.18
CA PRO A 32 -15.36 5.59 12.83
C PRO A 32 -14.24 6.40 13.53
N SER A 33 -13.79 5.92 14.68
CA SER A 33 -12.65 6.49 15.40
C SER A 33 -11.36 5.80 14.97
N TYR A 34 -10.33 6.60 14.66
CA TYR A 34 -9.01 6.10 14.31
C TYR A 34 -7.98 6.63 15.31
N PRO A 35 -6.94 5.84 15.64
CA PRO A 35 -5.95 6.23 16.65
C PRO A 35 -5.04 7.38 16.23
N TYR A 36 -4.85 7.60 14.92
CA TYR A 36 -3.85 8.55 14.40
C TYR A 36 -4.34 9.41 13.22
N SER A 37 -5.60 9.26 12.84
CA SER A 37 -6.19 9.97 11.70
C SER A 37 -7.64 10.37 12.00
N SER A 38 -8.22 11.13 11.10
CA SER A 38 -9.64 11.48 11.13
C SER A 38 -10.20 11.43 9.72
N VAL A 39 -11.39 10.85 9.58
CA VAL A 39 -12.18 10.92 8.34
C VAL A 39 -13.24 12.00 8.53
N PRO A 40 -13.37 12.98 7.62
CA PRO A 40 -14.34 14.07 7.75
C PRO A 40 -15.75 13.56 7.49
N ASN A 41 -16.73 14.48 7.46
CA ASN A 41 -18.08 14.15 7.01
C ASN A 41 -18.07 13.42 5.65
N PRO A 42 -19.03 12.52 5.39
CA PRO A 42 -19.09 11.75 4.16
C PRO A 42 -19.22 12.64 2.90
N PRO A 43 -19.10 12.06 1.69
CA PRO A 43 -19.26 12.80 0.44
C PRO A 43 -20.48 13.72 0.42
N SER A 44 -20.37 14.85 -0.27
CA SER A 44 -21.46 15.83 -0.39
C SER A 44 -22.80 15.16 -0.75
N GLY A 45 -23.86 15.52 -0.02
CA GLY A 45 -25.19 14.93 -0.14
C GLY A 45 -25.44 13.70 0.75
N PHE A 46 -24.44 13.26 1.50
CA PHE A 46 -24.54 12.14 2.44
C PHE A 46 -24.24 12.60 3.86
N SER A 47 -24.81 11.89 4.82
CA SER A 47 -24.50 11.98 6.24
C SER A 47 -23.93 10.65 6.72
N TRP A 48 -23.47 10.60 7.96
CA TRP A 48 -23.03 9.35 8.57
C TRP A 48 -24.16 8.33 8.77
N PHE A 49 -25.43 8.74 8.71
CA PHE A 49 -26.56 7.82 8.68
C PHE A 49 -26.68 7.06 7.35
N ASP A 50 -26.09 7.62 6.29
CA ASP A 50 -26.08 7.03 4.95
C ASP A 50 -24.84 6.15 4.70
N VAL A 51 -24.00 5.94 5.72
CA VAL A 51 -22.76 5.17 5.64
C VAL A 51 -22.80 3.99 6.60
N THR A 52 -22.64 2.78 6.07
CA THR A 52 -22.60 1.54 6.86
C THR A 52 -21.18 1.14 7.24
N TYR A 53 -20.23 1.32 6.31
CA TYR A 53 -18.83 0.99 6.51
C TYR A 53 -17.91 2.02 5.85
N VAL A 54 -16.71 2.14 6.41
CA VAL A 54 -15.60 2.87 5.79
C VAL A 54 -14.48 1.87 5.50
N GLN A 55 -14.10 1.75 4.23
CA GLN A 55 -12.92 1.02 3.81
C GLN A 55 -11.70 1.95 3.85
N GLY A 56 -10.72 1.63 4.67
CA GLY A 56 -9.53 2.45 4.90
C GLY A 56 -9.76 3.55 5.95
N GLY A 57 -9.29 4.77 5.70
CA GLY A 57 -9.37 5.89 6.65
C GLY A 57 -8.22 5.99 7.65
N TYR A 58 -7.38 4.97 7.74
CA TYR A 58 -6.23 4.96 8.66
C TYR A 58 -5.04 5.82 8.20
N TYR A 59 -4.71 5.82 6.90
CA TYR A 59 -3.49 6.50 6.41
C TYR A 59 -3.62 7.21 5.05
N ARG A 60 -4.06 6.51 3.99
CA ARG A 60 -4.01 7.08 2.63
C ARG A 60 -5.34 7.62 2.15
N LYS A 61 -6.35 6.77 2.16
CA LYS A 61 -7.66 7.03 1.59
C LYS A 61 -8.77 6.37 2.39
N ALA A 62 -9.96 6.94 2.31
CA ALA A 62 -11.20 6.36 2.81
C ALA A 62 -12.22 6.28 1.67
N ASN A 63 -12.82 5.10 1.52
CA ASN A 63 -13.99 4.86 0.67
C ASN A 63 -15.18 4.50 1.57
N PHE A 64 -16.37 4.82 1.11
CA PHE A 64 -17.60 4.72 1.92
C PHE A 64 -18.54 3.71 1.29
N LEU A 65 -19.14 2.86 2.12
CA LEU A 65 -20.25 2.01 1.73
C LEU A 65 -21.55 2.70 2.14
N ASP A 66 -22.52 2.76 1.23
CA ASP A 66 -23.81 3.39 1.47
C ASP A 66 -24.71 2.60 2.44
N SER A 67 -25.93 3.10 2.68
CA SER A 67 -26.93 2.45 3.54
C SER A 67 -27.36 1.06 3.08
N SER A 68 -27.09 0.71 1.82
CA SER A 68 -27.38 -0.59 1.22
C SER A 68 -26.13 -1.46 1.08
N GLY A 69 -24.95 -0.97 1.50
CA GLY A 69 -23.68 -1.69 1.44
C GLY A 69 -22.92 -1.59 0.11
N TYR A 70 -23.35 -0.75 -0.83
CA TYR A 70 -22.59 -0.52 -2.06
C TYR A 70 -21.46 0.47 -1.82
N VAL A 71 -20.30 0.24 -2.43
CA VAL A 71 -19.20 1.21 -2.42
C VAL A 71 -19.62 2.42 -3.26
N MET A 72 -19.61 3.60 -2.64
CA MET A 72 -19.94 4.85 -3.31
C MET A 72 -18.90 5.16 -4.39
N THR A 73 -19.34 5.36 -5.63
CA THR A 73 -18.48 5.65 -6.80
C THR A 73 -18.79 6.99 -7.45
N GLY A 74 -17.81 7.53 -8.18
CA GLY A 74 -17.94 8.77 -8.94
C GLY A 74 -17.23 9.97 -8.32
N PRO A 75 -17.52 11.19 -8.83
CA PRO A 75 -16.87 12.41 -8.39
C PRO A 75 -17.05 12.66 -6.88
N GLY A 76 -15.93 12.89 -6.20
CA GLY A 76 -15.91 13.24 -4.79
C GLY A 76 -16.32 12.10 -3.83
N LYS A 77 -16.17 10.83 -4.22
CA LYS A 77 -16.55 9.67 -3.39
C LYS A 77 -15.42 8.99 -2.64
N GLN A 78 -14.16 9.27 -2.97
CA GLN A 78 -13.00 8.85 -2.17
C GLN A 78 -12.43 10.07 -1.45
N TYR A 79 -12.12 9.93 -0.17
CA TYR A 79 -11.39 10.94 0.59
C TYR A 79 -9.90 10.61 0.64
N ASN A 80 -9.03 11.54 0.26
CA ASN A 80 -7.58 11.40 0.37
C ASN A 80 -7.09 12.14 1.63
N LEU A 81 -6.45 11.41 2.54
CA LEU A 81 -6.01 11.95 3.83
C LEU A 81 -4.86 12.95 3.68
N ALA A 82 -3.87 12.64 2.84
CA ALA A 82 -2.69 13.50 2.65
C ALA A 82 -2.99 14.85 1.97
N GLY A 83 -4.13 14.95 1.25
CA GLY A 83 -4.56 16.17 0.57
C GLY A 83 -5.81 16.82 1.17
N PHE A 84 -6.38 16.21 2.22
CA PHE A 84 -7.63 16.62 2.86
C PHE A 84 -8.78 16.92 1.89
N ASN A 85 -8.89 16.14 0.81
CA ASN A 85 -9.81 16.43 -0.27
C ASN A 85 -10.53 15.17 -0.77
N PHE A 86 -11.75 15.38 -1.26
CA PHE A 86 -12.50 14.37 -1.99
C PHE A 86 -12.09 14.35 -3.46
N VAL A 87 -11.94 13.14 -4.00
CA VAL A 87 -11.54 12.87 -5.39
C VAL A 87 -12.50 11.87 -6.02
N GLN A 88 -12.39 11.70 -7.34
CA GLN A 88 -13.14 10.68 -8.06
C GLN A 88 -12.73 9.27 -7.61
N TYR A 89 -13.73 8.39 -7.42
CA TYR A 89 -13.53 6.97 -7.16
C TYR A 89 -14.16 6.11 -8.28
N THR A 90 -13.32 5.36 -8.99
CA THR A 90 -13.68 4.42 -10.10
C THR A 90 -14.52 5.05 -11.24
N ASP A 91 -14.97 4.20 -12.17
CA ASP A 91 -15.90 4.55 -13.24
C ASP A 91 -17.34 4.65 -12.70
N THR A 92 -18.05 5.71 -13.09
CA THR A 92 -19.42 6.06 -12.67
C THR A 92 -20.51 5.13 -13.23
N SER A 93 -20.12 4.04 -13.89
CA SER A 93 -21.01 3.14 -14.63
C SER A 93 -21.85 2.20 -13.75
N TYR A 94 -21.70 2.24 -12.42
CA TYR A 94 -22.42 1.38 -11.48
C TYR A 94 -23.42 2.17 -10.61
N PRO A 95 -24.65 2.48 -11.08
CA PRO A 95 -25.75 2.87 -10.21
C PRO A 95 -26.43 1.62 -9.60
N PRO A 96 -26.64 1.52 -8.27
CA PRO A 96 -26.54 2.60 -7.27
C PRO A 96 -25.12 2.87 -6.75
N GLY A 97 -24.21 1.90 -6.87
CA GLY A 97 -22.80 1.96 -6.53
C GLY A 97 -22.11 0.64 -6.93
N LEU A 98 -20.81 0.51 -6.68
CA LEU A 98 -20.09 -0.73 -6.94
C LEU A 98 -20.41 -1.78 -5.85
N PRO A 99 -20.79 -3.02 -6.18
CA PRO A 99 -20.97 -4.08 -5.19
C PRO A 99 -19.68 -4.33 -4.40
N TYR A 100 -19.81 -4.55 -3.08
CA TYR A 100 -18.70 -4.96 -2.23
C TYR A 100 -18.54 -6.48 -2.29
N ASP A 101 -17.63 -6.94 -3.13
CA ASP A 101 -17.40 -8.36 -3.41
C ASP A 101 -15.98 -8.81 -3.07
N GLU A 102 -15.58 -10.00 -3.54
CA GLU A 102 -14.24 -10.58 -3.41
C GLU A 102 -13.12 -9.60 -3.78
N SER A 103 -13.35 -8.70 -4.74
CA SER A 103 -12.34 -7.74 -5.19
C SER A 103 -11.91 -6.76 -4.09
N CYS A 104 -12.83 -6.46 -3.17
CA CYS A 104 -12.60 -5.62 -2.00
C CYS A 104 -12.37 -6.48 -0.75
N ALA A 105 -13.29 -7.40 -0.47
CA ALA A 105 -13.35 -8.12 0.80
C ALA A 105 -12.12 -8.99 1.07
N ARG A 106 -11.50 -9.57 0.03
CA ARG A 106 -10.31 -10.43 0.22
C ARG A 106 -9.15 -9.73 0.94
N CYS A 107 -9.05 -8.41 0.79
CA CYS A 107 -7.99 -7.60 1.39
C CYS A 107 -8.45 -6.77 2.59
N HIS A 108 -9.76 -6.64 2.81
CA HIS A 108 -10.34 -5.65 3.71
C HIS A 108 -11.26 -6.26 4.79
N ALA A 109 -11.59 -7.55 4.70
CA ALA A 109 -12.38 -8.27 5.70
C ALA A 109 -11.74 -9.63 6.02
N THR A 110 -12.08 -10.21 7.17
CA THR A 110 -11.55 -11.48 7.63
C THR A 110 -12.57 -12.60 7.52
N GLY A 111 -12.16 -13.72 6.92
CA GLY A 111 -13.03 -14.88 6.74
C GLY A 111 -14.15 -14.64 5.73
N TRP A 112 -13.86 -13.86 4.69
CA TRP A 112 -14.79 -13.60 3.61
C TRP A 112 -15.35 -14.89 2.99
N LYS A 113 -16.66 -14.90 2.77
CA LYS A 113 -17.41 -15.96 2.12
C LYS A 113 -18.31 -15.32 1.06
N PRO A 114 -17.99 -15.47 -0.23
CA PRO A 114 -18.81 -14.91 -1.30
C PRO A 114 -20.19 -15.57 -1.30
N SER A 115 -21.24 -14.78 -1.49
CA SER A 115 -22.62 -15.25 -1.62
C SER A 115 -23.46 -14.24 -2.39
N THR A 116 -24.43 -14.71 -3.16
CA THR A 116 -25.41 -13.86 -3.85
C THR A 116 -26.74 -13.79 -3.10
N THR A 117 -26.87 -14.53 -1.99
CA THR A 117 -28.10 -14.62 -1.19
C THR A 117 -27.88 -14.20 0.26
N ASP A 118 -26.68 -14.47 0.79
CA ASP A 118 -26.29 -14.06 2.13
C ASP A 118 -25.50 -12.76 2.03
N HIS A 119 -26.00 -11.75 2.71
CA HIS A 119 -25.48 -10.40 2.69
C HIS A 119 -25.07 -10.00 4.10
N GLN A 120 -23.84 -9.53 4.29
CA GLN A 120 -23.40 -9.04 5.60
C GLN A 120 -24.38 -7.97 6.11
N ASP A 121 -24.84 -8.15 7.34
CA ASP A 121 -25.83 -7.29 8.01
C ASP A 121 -27.14 -7.08 7.21
N GLY A 122 -27.45 -7.98 6.27
CA GLY A 122 -28.61 -7.86 5.37
C GLY A 122 -28.47 -6.78 4.30
N LEU A 123 -27.27 -6.26 4.05
CA LEU A 123 -27.00 -5.18 3.11
C LEU A 123 -26.79 -5.71 1.67
N PRO A 124 -27.74 -5.52 0.73
CA PRO A 124 -27.72 -6.18 -0.57
C PRO A 124 -26.53 -5.79 -1.47
N GLY A 125 -25.88 -4.67 -1.20
CA GLY A 125 -24.66 -4.24 -1.89
C GLY A 125 -23.42 -5.05 -1.50
N ILE A 126 -23.46 -5.83 -0.42
CA ILE A 126 -22.37 -6.70 0.02
C ILE A 126 -22.61 -8.12 -0.51
N MET A 127 -21.78 -8.57 -1.43
CA MET A 127 -21.94 -9.85 -2.16
C MET A 127 -21.31 -11.03 -1.40
N GLY A 128 -21.68 -11.17 -0.13
CA GLY A 128 -21.17 -12.19 0.76
C GLY A 128 -21.22 -11.80 2.23
N THR A 129 -20.51 -12.56 3.05
CA THR A 129 -20.39 -12.36 4.51
C THR A 129 -18.94 -12.45 4.95
N TRP A 130 -18.62 -11.94 6.13
CA TRP A 130 -17.31 -12.13 6.77
C TRP A 130 -17.46 -12.44 8.25
N PHE A 131 -16.38 -12.92 8.86
CA PHE A 131 -16.34 -13.16 10.31
C PHE A 131 -16.09 -11.87 11.08
N GLU A 132 -15.11 -11.07 10.62
CA GLU A 132 -14.77 -9.78 11.23
C GLU A 132 -14.46 -8.74 10.15
N ALA A 133 -14.85 -7.48 10.40
CA ALA A 133 -14.43 -6.37 9.57
C ALA A 133 -12.95 -6.05 9.81
N GLY A 134 -12.23 -5.71 8.73
CA GLY A 134 -10.79 -5.48 8.76
C GLY A 134 -9.98 -6.76 8.56
N VAL A 135 -8.66 -6.60 8.54
CA VAL A 135 -7.69 -7.70 8.52
C VAL A 135 -7.33 -8.02 9.97
N THR A 136 -8.03 -9.00 10.55
CA THR A 136 -7.88 -9.41 11.95
C THR A 136 -6.95 -10.62 12.08
N CYS A 137 -6.82 -11.14 13.30
CA CYS A 137 -5.92 -12.24 13.65
C CYS A 137 -6.08 -13.42 12.68
N GLU A 138 -7.32 -13.83 12.41
CA GLU A 138 -7.61 -15.02 11.64
C GLU A 138 -7.36 -14.85 10.13
N ALA A 139 -7.29 -13.62 9.61
CA ALA A 139 -6.90 -13.39 8.22
C ALA A 139 -5.50 -13.93 7.94
N CYS A 140 -4.60 -13.84 8.91
CA CYS A 140 -3.23 -14.33 8.82
C CYS A 140 -3.06 -15.73 9.40
N HIS A 141 -3.73 -16.00 10.52
CA HIS A 141 -3.48 -17.19 11.32
C HIS A 141 -4.39 -18.36 11.04
N ARG A 142 -5.56 -18.18 10.41
CA ARG A 142 -6.46 -19.31 10.16
C ARG A 142 -6.04 -20.09 8.91
N LEU A 143 -6.12 -21.42 9.00
CA LEU A 143 -6.01 -22.29 7.82
C LEU A 143 -7.18 -22.03 6.86
N ALA A 144 -6.91 -22.15 5.56
CA ALA A 144 -7.91 -21.86 4.53
C ALA A 144 -9.13 -22.79 4.61
N ASP A 145 -8.94 -24.04 5.01
CA ASP A 145 -10.00 -25.02 5.26
C ASP A 145 -10.74 -24.80 6.60
N GLY A 146 -10.29 -23.81 7.38
CA GLY A 146 -10.86 -23.47 8.67
C GLY A 146 -10.56 -24.46 9.79
N SER A 147 -9.70 -25.46 9.56
CA SER A 147 -9.42 -26.56 10.48
C SER A 147 -8.58 -26.17 11.70
N GLY A 148 -7.94 -24.99 11.68
CA GLY A 148 -7.13 -24.54 12.79
C GLY A 148 -6.36 -23.25 12.56
N ILE A 149 -5.39 -23.03 13.45
CA ILE A 149 -4.50 -21.87 13.48
C ILE A 149 -3.08 -22.30 13.08
N VAL A 150 -2.43 -21.52 12.23
CA VAL A 150 -1.08 -21.73 11.71
C VAL A 150 -0.25 -20.45 11.81
N LEU A 151 1.05 -20.62 12.00
CA LEU A 151 2.03 -19.56 11.79
C LEU A 151 2.58 -19.71 10.37
N ASN A 152 2.26 -18.75 9.49
CA ASN A 152 2.76 -18.72 8.13
C ASN A 152 3.59 -17.44 7.92
N ASN A 153 4.90 -17.60 7.83
CA ASN A 153 5.84 -16.49 7.69
C ASN A 153 6.31 -16.26 6.24
N SER A 154 5.68 -16.92 5.27
CA SER A 154 6.03 -16.72 3.85
C SER A 154 5.63 -15.33 3.37
N ALA A 155 6.41 -14.76 2.45
CA ALA A 155 6.02 -13.55 1.72
C ALA A 155 4.67 -13.73 0.99
N ALA A 156 4.41 -14.94 0.47
CA ALA A 156 3.17 -15.28 -0.23
C ALA A 156 1.92 -15.06 0.63
N LYS A 157 2.02 -15.24 1.96
CA LYS A 157 0.89 -14.95 2.86
C LYS A 157 0.53 -13.48 2.88
N CYS A 158 1.51 -12.58 2.79
CA CYS A 158 1.27 -11.14 2.64
C CYS A 158 0.77 -10.82 1.22
N GLY A 159 1.27 -11.55 0.23
CA GLY A 159 0.87 -11.46 -1.18
C GLY A 159 -0.59 -11.81 -1.46
N THR A 160 -1.33 -12.42 -0.52
CA THR A 160 -2.79 -12.59 -0.70
C THR A 160 -3.52 -11.26 -0.80
N CYS A 161 -2.96 -10.20 -0.20
CA CYS A 161 -3.55 -8.87 -0.17
C CYS A 161 -2.63 -7.78 -0.76
N HIS A 162 -1.31 -7.95 -0.63
CA HIS A 162 -0.29 -7.04 -1.16
C HIS A 162 0.20 -7.41 -2.57
N ALA A 163 -0.68 -8.07 -3.33
CA ALA A 163 -0.54 -8.31 -4.75
C ALA A 163 -1.86 -7.95 -5.46
N ARG A 164 -1.78 -7.68 -6.75
CA ARG A 164 -2.97 -7.53 -7.60
C ARG A 164 -3.44 -8.91 -8.09
N PRO A 165 -4.73 -9.06 -8.48
CA PRO A 165 -5.29 -10.35 -8.88
C PRO A 165 -4.50 -11.08 -9.97
N ASP A 166 -3.95 -10.30 -10.90
CA ASP A 166 -3.26 -10.82 -12.09
C ASP A 166 -1.91 -11.46 -11.73
N GLY A 167 -1.33 -11.09 -10.58
CA GLY A 167 -0.12 -11.65 -9.97
C GLY A 167 1.15 -11.63 -10.83
N GLY A 168 2.32 -11.63 -10.19
CA GLY A 168 3.59 -11.92 -10.87
C GLY A 168 4.05 -10.87 -11.90
N GLN A 169 3.35 -9.74 -11.99
CA GLN A 169 3.70 -8.54 -12.75
C GLN A 169 3.35 -7.32 -11.90
N ILE A 170 4.09 -6.23 -12.09
CA ILE A 170 3.93 -5.00 -11.31
C ILE A 170 3.14 -4.01 -12.18
N GLU A 171 1.84 -3.86 -11.99
CA GLU A 171 0.98 -3.01 -12.81
C GLU A 171 1.26 -1.52 -12.55
N THR A 172 1.16 -0.72 -13.61
CA THR A 172 1.46 0.70 -13.55
C THR A 172 0.39 1.51 -14.25
N GLN A 173 0.16 2.72 -13.75
CA GLN A 173 -0.77 3.65 -14.35
C GLN A 173 -0.24 5.08 -14.24
N GLY A 174 -0.27 5.81 -15.35
CA GLY A 174 0.21 7.19 -15.39
C GLY A 174 1.70 7.34 -15.05
N GLY A 175 2.52 6.32 -15.30
CA GLY A 175 3.96 6.35 -15.05
C GLY A 175 4.35 6.20 -13.57
N LEU A 176 3.48 5.60 -12.76
CA LEU A 176 3.72 5.18 -11.38
C LEU A 176 3.21 3.74 -11.18
N ILE A 177 3.79 3.02 -10.23
CA ILE A 177 3.32 1.71 -9.81
C ILE A 177 1.96 1.86 -9.12
N MET A 178 1.04 0.94 -9.38
CA MET A 178 -0.26 0.93 -8.72
C MET A 178 -0.14 0.40 -7.29
N ASN A 179 -1.08 0.75 -6.43
CA ASN A 179 -1.06 0.30 -5.04
C ASN A 179 -1.37 -1.19 -4.88
N TYR A 180 -0.96 -1.73 -3.73
CA TYR A 180 -1.14 -3.13 -3.29
C TYR A 180 -0.29 -4.14 -4.08
N GLU A 181 0.95 -3.78 -4.40
CA GLU A 181 1.85 -4.64 -5.19
C GLU A 181 3.18 -4.92 -4.49
N GLN A 182 3.32 -4.57 -3.20
CA GLN A 182 4.60 -4.70 -2.49
C GLN A 182 5.18 -6.12 -2.53
N TYR A 183 4.31 -7.14 -2.58
CA TYR A 183 4.73 -8.51 -2.78
C TYR A 183 5.34 -8.73 -4.18
N ASP A 184 4.63 -8.36 -5.24
CA ASP A 184 5.11 -8.53 -6.62
C ASP A 184 6.40 -7.71 -6.87
N GLU A 185 6.46 -6.50 -6.32
CA GLU A 185 7.65 -5.65 -6.30
C GLU A 185 8.85 -6.36 -5.67
N LEU A 186 8.68 -6.93 -4.47
CA LEU A 186 9.73 -7.65 -3.75
C LEU A 186 10.20 -8.87 -4.54
N MET A 187 9.26 -9.68 -5.04
CA MET A 187 9.54 -10.92 -5.77
C MET A 187 10.25 -10.69 -7.11
N LYS A 188 10.06 -9.52 -7.72
CA LYS A 188 10.78 -9.11 -8.95
C LYS A 188 12.12 -8.45 -8.67
N SER A 189 12.37 -8.04 -7.43
CA SER A 189 13.60 -7.37 -7.03
C SER A 189 14.70 -8.38 -6.65
N PRO A 190 15.96 -7.93 -6.50
CA PRO A 190 17.02 -8.77 -5.92
C PRO A 190 16.77 -9.21 -4.47
N MET A 191 15.75 -8.69 -3.78
CA MET A 191 15.37 -9.07 -2.42
C MET A 191 14.30 -10.18 -2.40
N SER A 192 14.07 -10.87 -3.50
CA SER A 192 13.02 -11.91 -3.64
C SER A 192 13.23 -13.15 -2.77
N THR A 193 14.42 -13.34 -2.21
CA THR A 193 14.71 -14.42 -1.24
C THR A 193 14.31 -14.07 0.19
N HIS A 194 13.93 -12.81 0.45
CA HIS A 194 13.51 -12.33 1.76
C HIS A 194 12.00 -12.39 1.95
N THR A 195 11.57 -12.42 3.19
CA THR A 195 10.16 -12.29 3.56
C THR A 195 9.82 -10.88 3.99
N CYS A 196 8.53 -10.51 3.96
CA CYS A 196 8.08 -9.23 4.50
C CYS A 196 8.42 -9.09 5.99
N GLN A 197 8.46 -10.21 6.72
CA GLN A 197 8.68 -10.24 8.16
C GLN A 197 10.15 -10.06 8.56
N ASP A 198 11.07 -10.25 7.62
CA ASP A 198 12.48 -9.98 7.84
C ASP A 198 12.64 -8.49 8.21
N CYS A 199 11.91 -7.60 7.53
CA CYS A 199 11.98 -6.15 7.72
C CYS A 199 10.81 -5.56 8.52
N HIS A 200 9.67 -6.25 8.61
CA HIS A 200 8.46 -5.73 9.22
C HIS A 200 7.87 -6.61 10.31
N SER A 201 7.44 -6.00 11.41
CA SER A 201 6.60 -6.72 12.37
C SER A 201 5.18 -6.82 11.83
N PRO A 202 4.58 -8.03 11.73
CA PRO A 202 3.24 -8.21 11.16
C PRO A 202 2.12 -7.67 12.07
N HIS A 203 2.41 -7.44 13.35
CA HIS A 203 1.42 -6.94 14.33
C HIS A 203 1.49 -5.42 14.51
N LYS A 204 2.61 -4.78 14.17
CA LYS A 204 2.83 -3.34 14.42
C LYS A 204 2.67 -2.54 13.14
N ASN A 205 2.22 -1.30 13.30
CA ASN A 205 2.05 -0.42 12.16
C ASN A 205 3.38 0.24 11.73
N THR A 206 3.56 0.42 10.41
CA THR A 206 4.81 0.92 9.80
C THR A 206 4.82 2.43 9.55
N VAL A 207 3.76 3.11 9.98
CA VAL A 207 3.53 4.56 9.86
C VAL A 207 3.42 5.17 11.26
N TYR A 208 3.19 6.47 11.40
CA TYR A 208 2.91 7.14 12.70
C TYR A 208 3.85 6.76 13.88
N GLY A 209 5.09 6.35 13.62
CA GLY A 209 6.01 5.89 14.67
C GLY A 209 5.66 4.55 15.33
N GLY A 210 4.79 3.73 14.74
CA GLY A 210 4.25 2.49 15.35
C GLY A 210 5.24 1.33 15.55
N GLY A 211 6.52 1.51 15.22
CA GLY A 211 7.56 0.51 15.48
C GLY A 211 7.45 -0.76 14.64
N GLY A 212 6.70 -0.74 13.54
CA GLY A 212 6.55 -1.88 12.63
C GLY A 212 7.76 -2.19 11.76
N ARG A 213 8.87 -1.46 11.90
CA ARG A 213 10.15 -1.80 11.24
C ARG A 213 11.01 -2.60 12.21
N VAL A 214 11.51 -3.74 11.76
CA VAL A 214 12.43 -4.58 12.52
C VAL A 214 13.78 -3.88 12.57
N VAL A 215 14.22 -3.52 13.79
CA VAL A 215 15.44 -2.72 14.00
C VAL A 215 16.71 -3.54 13.76
N SER A 216 16.61 -4.87 13.84
CA SER A 216 17.72 -5.83 13.67
C SER A 216 17.79 -6.44 12.26
N HIS A 217 17.15 -5.81 11.28
CA HIS A 217 17.24 -6.17 9.86
C HIS A 217 17.32 -4.89 9.01
N THR A 218 18.38 -4.13 9.24
CA THR A 218 18.71 -2.92 8.48
C THR A 218 19.50 -3.26 7.21
N CYS A 219 19.50 -2.36 6.24
CA CYS A 219 20.27 -2.54 5.01
C CYS A 219 21.77 -2.79 5.28
N ILE A 220 22.33 -2.19 6.33
CA ILE A 220 23.76 -2.25 6.66
C ILE A 220 24.15 -3.60 7.26
N GLU A 221 23.24 -4.36 7.84
CA GLU A 221 23.57 -5.67 8.41
C GLU A 221 23.94 -6.68 7.31
N CYS A 222 23.22 -6.64 6.18
CA CYS A 222 23.54 -7.47 5.00
C CYS A 222 24.51 -6.78 4.03
N HIS A 223 24.57 -5.44 4.06
CA HIS A 223 25.44 -4.64 3.19
C HIS A 223 26.39 -3.73 3.98
N PRO A 224 27.27 -4.30 4.82
CA PRO A 224 28.09 -3.52 5.76
C PRO A 224 29.12 -2.61 5.07
N SER A 225 29.47 -2.90 3.83
CA SER A 225 30.37 -2.08 3.01
C SER A 225 29.68 -0.93 2.28
N ARG A 226 28.35 -0.82 2.36
CA ARG A 226 27.59 0.24 1.71
C ARG A 226 27.41 1.42 2.66
N ILE A 227 27.88 2.58 2.21
CA ILE A 227 27.71 3.86 2.88
C ILE A 227 27.00 4.83 1.96
N VAL A 228 26.19 5.73 2.53
CA VAL A 228 25.68 6.88 1.78
C VAL A 228 26.87 7.80 1.50
N ARG A 229 27.06 8.15 0.22
CA ARG A 229 28.26 8.86 -0.22
C ARG A 229 28.26 10.30 0.35
N PRO A 230 29.41 10.77 0.87
CA PRO A 230 29.62 12.19 1.13
C PRO A 230 29.50 13.02 -0.16
N GLY A 231 29.09 14.29 -0.05
CA GLY A 231 28.84 15.19 -1.16
C GLY A 231 27.41 15.77 -1.20
N GLY A 232 26.78 15.96 -0.04
CA GLY A 232 25.44 16.56 0.08
C GLY A 232 24.30 15.58 0.38
N HIS A 233 24.59 14.29 0.53
CA HIS A 233 23.60 13.25 0.86
C HIS A 233 23.81 12.65 2.26
N GLU A 234 24.67 13.23 3.08
CA GLU A 234 25.08 12.67 4.38
C GLU A 234 23.93 12.52 5.37
N THR A 235 22.84 13.27 5.19
CA THR A 235 21.63 13.20 6.00
C THR A 235 20.60 12.20 5.48
N LEU A 236 20.83 11.63 4.29
CA LEU A 236 19.93 10.65 3.68
C LEU A 236 20.24 9.24 4.18
N VAL A 237 19.23 8.38 4.08
CA VAL A 237 19.31 6.96 4.40
C VAL A 237 19.11 6.11 3.15
N CYS A 238 19.49 4.83 3.21
CA CYS A 238 19.42 3.91 2.06
C CYS A 238 18.06 3.91 1.37
N THR A 239 16.97 4.01 2.15
CA THR A 239 15.60 3.95 1.63
C THR A 239 15.17 5.18 0.84
N ASP A 240 15.88 6.31 0.95
CA ASP A 240 15.54 7.53 0.21
C ASP A 240 15.77 7.32 -1.29
N CYS A 241 16.86 6.63 -1.65
CA CYS A 241 17.16 6.30 -3.05
C CYS A 241 16.68 4.90 -3.46
N HIS A 242 16.73 3.93 -2.55
CA HIS A 242 16.45 2.52 -2.87
C HIS A 242 15.01 2.08 -2.55
N LYS A 243 14.20 2.91 -1.88
CA LYS A 243 12.75 2.68 -1.72
C LYS A 243 11.96 4.00 -1.92
N PRO A 244 12.21 4.75 -3.01
CA PRO A 244 11.57 6.03 -3.23
C PRO A 244 10.05 5.88 -3.38
N PRO A 245 9.28 6.95 -3.15
CA PRO A 245 7.83 6.91 -3.24
C PRO A 245 7.37 6.87 -4.71
N VAL A 246 7.40 5.71 -5.35
CA VAL A 246 7.00 5.54 -6.76
C VAL A 246 5.68 4.78 -6.94
N VAL A 247 5.03 4.43 -5.83
CA VAL A 247 3.72 3.78 -5.80
C VAL A 247 2.64 4.83 -5.51
N LYS A 248 1.61 4.91 -6.33
CA LYS A 248 0.46 5.80 -6.11
C LYS A 248 -0.67 5.07 -5.39
N SER A 249 -0.89 5.39 -4.12
CA SER A 249 -2.05 4.88 -3.35
C SER A 249 -3.24 5.82 -3.37
N ALA A 250 -3.04 7.09 -3.03
CA ALA A 250 -4.07 8.11 -2.98
C ALA A 250 -3.70 9.33 -3.82
N VAL A 251 -2.48 9.85 -3.62
CA VAL A 251 -2.02 11.08 -4.25
C VAL A 251 -0.74 10.87 -5.06
N GLN A 252 -0.57 11.73 -6.05
CA GLN A 252 0.66 11.90 -6.81
C GLN A 252 1.16 13.32 -6.55
N TYR A 253 2.48 13.47 -6.45
CA TYR A 253 3.14 14.77 -6.41
C TYR A 253 3.99 14.95 -7.67
N GLY A 254 4.22 16.21 -8.04
CA GLY A 254 5.01 16.56 -9.22
C GLY A 254 4.37 16.15 -10.55
N SER A 255 5.07 16.45 -11.63
CA SER A 255 4.66 16.17 -13.01
C SER A 255 5.88 15.75 -13.86
N GLY A 256 5.61 15.14 -15.03
CA GLY A 256 6.66 14.70 -15.94
C GLY A 256 7.69 13.78 -15.28
N ASP A 257 8.96 14.17 -15.36
CA ASP A 257 10.10 13.43 -14.81
C ASP A 257 10.21 13.53 -13.28
N TYR A 258 9.57 14.52 -12.66
CA TYR A 258 9.61 14.75 -11.21
C TYR A 258 8.44 14.12 -10.48
N LYS A 259 7.67 13.29 -11.19
CA LYS A 259 6.50 12.63 -10.66
C LYS A 259 6.89 11.61 -9.60
N ARG A 260 6.22 11.68 -8.46
CA ARG A 260 6.30 10.66 -7.40
C ARG A 260 4.92 10.26 -6.89
N GLY A 261 4.80 9.03 -6.47
CA GLY A 261 3.65 8.54 -5.72
C GLY A 261 3.70 8.99 -4.27
N ASP A 262 2.87 8.37 -3.45
CA ASP A 262 2.81 8.64 -2.02
C ASP A 262 3.39 7.49 -1.21
N THR A 263 3.57 6.30 -1.79
CA THR A 263 3.99 5.07 -1.12
C THR A 263 5.35 4.59 -1.65
N SER A 264 6.23 4.18 -0.73
CA SER A 264 7.54 3.63 -1.06
C SER A 264 7.44 2.28 -1.78
N THR A 265 8.24 2.14 -2.83
CA THR A 265 8.41 0.87 -3.54
C THR A 265 9.17 -0.18 -2.72
N HIS A 266 9.01 -1.43 -3.12
CA HIS A 266 9.83 -2.57 -2.70
C HIS A 266 10.73 -3.10 -3.83
N ILE A 267 11.00 -2.26 -4.82
CA ILE A 267 12.06 -2.45 -5.81
C ILE A 267 13.30 -1.70 -5.33
N PHE A 268 14.39 -2.43 -5.09
CA PHE A 268 15.60 -1.87 -4.46
C PHE A 268 16.71 -1.50 -5.46
N LYS A 269 16.78 -2.22 -6.59
CA LYS A 269 17.84 -2.03 -7.58
C LYS A 269 17.66 -0.70 -8.30
N ILE A 270 18.71 0.10 -8.39
CA ILE A 270 18.77 1.28 -9.25
C ILE A 270 19.67 0.94 -10.44
N ASP A 271 19.13 0.94 -11.65
CA ASP A 271 19.90 0.76 -12.88
C ASP A 271 20.14 2.11 -13.57
N ARG A 272 21.35 2.62 -13.41
CA ARG A 272 21.77 3.93 -13.95
C ARG A 272 22.07 3.91 -15.45
N THR A 273 22.15 2.72 -16.05
CA THR A 273 22.40 2.57 -17.49
C THR A 273 21.12 2.72 -18.30
N LYS A 274 19.97 2.61 -17.65
CA LYS A 274 18.64 2.65 -18.24
C LYS A 274 18.09 4.08 -18.30
N ASN A 275 17.34 4.35 -19.37
CA ASN A 275 16.56 5.57 -19.49
C ASN A 275 15.27 5.43 -18.66
N PRO A 276 14.63 6.55 -18.26
CA PRO A 276 13.44 6.49 -17.42
C PRO A 276 12.29 5.62 -17.96
N ALA A 277 12.07 5.65 -19.28
CA ALA A 277 11.04 4.83 -19.91
C ALA A 277 11.31 3.32 -19.81
N ASP A 278 12.58 2.91 -19.69
CA ASP A 278 12.98 1.50 -19.65
C ASP A 278 12.57 0.80 -18.35
N MET A 279 12.18 1.54 -17.30
CA MET A 279 11.58 0.94 -16.11
C MET A 279 10.27 0.21 -16.44
N PHE A 280 9.59 0.62 -17.51
CA PHE A 280 8.27 0.15 -17.86
C PHE A 280 8.25 -0.65 -19.17
N TYR A 281 7.33 -1.60 -19.26
CA TYR A 281 7.05 -2.35 -20.49
C TYR A 281 5.56 -2.57 -20.66
N SER A 282 5.10 -2.67 -21.91
CA SER A 282 3.69 -2.92 -22.22
C SER A 282 3.48 -4.37 -22.62
N SER A 283 2.41 -4.99 -22.11
CA SER A 283 1.98 -6.33 -22.51
C SER A 283 0.48 -6.48 -22.31
N GLY A 284 -0.22 -7.11 -23.26
CA GLY A 284 -1.67 -7.35 -23.16
C GLY A 284 -2.51 -6.09 -22.98
N GLY A 285 -2.09 -4.94 -23.53
CA GLY A 285 -2.79 -3.66 -23.38
C GLY A 285 -2.60 -2.96 -22.04
N LYS A 286 -1.82 -3.53 -21.11
CA LYS A 286 -1.44 -2.95 -19.83
C LYS A 286 0.04 -2.56 -19.82
N THR A 287 0.42 -1.72 -18.86
CA THR A 287 1.82 -1.32 -18.64
C THR A 287 2.29 -1.83 -17.29
N TYR A 288 3.49 -2.39 -17.25
CA TYR A 288 4.08 -2.98 -16.06
C TYR A 288 5.47 -2.42 -15.78
N ALA A 289 5.94 -2.52 -14.53
CA ALA A 289 7.30 -2.20 -14.16
C ALA A 289 8.21 -3.44 -14.15
N HIS A 290 9.47 -3.24 -14.51
CA HIS A 290 10.55 -4.18 -14.25
C HIS A 290 11.00 -4.11 -12.79
N GLY A 291 11.80 -5.10 -12.35
CA GLY A 291 12.38 -5.16 -11.00
C GLY A 291 13.57 -4.22 -10.75
N PHE A 292 13.60 -3.05 -11.39
CA PHE A 292 14.60 -2.00 -11.16
C PHE A 292 13.99 -0.60 -11.29
N LEU A 293 14.60 0.35 -10.59
CA LEU A 293 14.36 1.78 -10.68
C LEU A 293 15.37 2.41 -11.63
N THR A 294 15.05 3.58 -12.19
CA THR A 294 16.03 4.39 -12.92
C THR A 294 16.44 5.61 -12.09
N VAL A 295 17.32 6.45 -12.64
CA VAL A 295 17.70 7.73 -12.01
C VAL A 295 16.49 8.63 -11.79
N ARG A 296 15.46 8.55 -12.64
CA ARG A 296 14.24 9.34 -12.50
C ARG A 296 13.59 9.10 -11.15
N GLU A 297 13.27 7.84 -10.89
CA GLU A 297 12.57 7.43 -9.68
C GLU A 297 13.42 7.60 -8.41
N ALA A 298 14.72 7.35 -8.49
CA ALA A 298 15.61 7.38 -7.33
C ALA A 298 16.10 8.79 -6.95
N CYS A 299 16.18 9.71 -7.91
CA CYS A 299 16.86 11.00 -7.71
C CYS A 299 15.97 12.21 -8.00
N LEU A 300 15.20 12.19 -9.09
CA LEU A 300 14.57 13.40 -9.61
C LEU A 300 13.38 13.89 -8.77
N TYR A 301 12.91 13.11 -7.81
CA TYR A 301 11.88 13.56 -6.88
C TYR A 301 12.39 14.55 -5.81
N CYS A 302 13.72 14.59 -5.57
CA CYS A 302 14.40 15.65 -4.81
C CYS A 302 15.12 16.61 -5.76
N HIS A 303 15.72 16.09 -6.83
CA HIS A 303 16.41 16.88 -7.84
C HIS A 303 15.47 17.39 -8.93
N ASP A 304 14.42 18.10 -8.51
CA ASP A 304 13.33 18.56 -9.38
C ASP A 304 13.61 19.89 -10.10
N GLY A 305 14.80 20.45 -9.89
CA GLY A 305 15.20 21.76 -10.41
C GLY A 305 14.74 22.96 -9.57
N ILE A 306 14.02 22.73 -8.47
CA ILE A 306 13.61 23.75 -7.49
C ILE A 306 14.46 23.66 -6.22
N GLU A 307 14.75 22.43 -5.74
CA GLU A 307 15.72 22.19 -4.64
C GLU A 307 17.13 21.82 -5.14
N ALA A 308 17.28 21.49 -6.43
CA ALA A 308 18.56 21.15 -7.03
C ALA A 308 19.38 22.39 -7.36
N VAL A 309 20.18 22.88 -6.41
CA VAL A 309 21.20 23.89 -6.73
C VAL A 309 22.31 23.29 -7.62
N TYR A 310 22.45 21.96 -7.73
CA TYR A 310 23.48 21.37 -8.58
C TYR A 310 23.02 20.06 -9.23
N LEU A 311 23.06 20.05 -10.57
CA LEU A 311 22.96 18.90 -11.50
C LEU A 311 21.58 18.60 -12.10
N THR A 312 21.46 18.83 -13.42
CA THR A 312 20.42 18.29 -14.30
C THR A 312 20.55 16.77 -14.44
N ALA A 313 19.52 16.08 -14.94
CA ALA A 313 19.57 14.63 -15.23
C ALA A 313 20.74 14.22 -16.14
N ALA A 314 21.12 15.08 -17.09
CA ALA A 314 22.30 14.89 -17.94
C ALA A 314 23.61 15.03 -17.13
N GLN A 315 23.68 15.97 -16.19
CA GLN A 315 24.84 16.17 -15.32
C GLN A 315 24.97 15.05 -14.26
N ALA A 316 23.86 14.51 -13.75
CA ALA A 316 23.84 13.33 -12.88
C ALA A 316 24.35 12.05 -13.61
N LYS A 317 24.12 11.97 -14.93
CA LYS A 317 24.62 10.90 -15.80
C LYS A 317 26.11 11.08 -16.17
N ALA A 318 26.59 12.32 -16.26
CA ALA A 318 27.94 12.68 -16.69
C ALA A 318 28.97 12.89 -15.56
N SER A 319 28.54 12.96 -14.29
CA SER A 319 29.45 13.13 -13.15
C SER A 319 30.45 11.96 -13.04
N PRO A 320 31.75 12.20 -12.83
CA PRO A 320 32.78 11.17 -12.82
C PRO A 320 32.59 10.25 -11.61
N ILE A 321 31.99 9.09 -11.87
CA ILE A 321 31.81 8.03 -10.88
C ILE A 321 33.10 7.22 -10.87
N VAL A 322 33.86 7.29 -9.77
CA VAL A 322 34.84 6.25 -9.45
C VAL A 322 34.07 4.92 -9.33
N PRO A 323 34.49 3.87 -10.05
CA PRO A 323 33.68 2.70 -10.38
C PRO A 323 33.39 1.80 -9.17
N THR A 324 32.45 0.88 -9.41
CA THR A 324 32.11 -0.33 -8.65
C THR A 324 31.04 -0.20 -7.54
N HIS A 325 29.78 -0.06 -7.96
CA HIS A 325 28.84 -1.12 -7.59
C HIS A 325 29.16 -2.30 -8.51
N THR A 326 30.14 -3.12 -8.13
CA THR A 326 30.28 -4.44 -8.74
C THR A 326 29.04 -5.26 -8.37
N PRO A 327 28.42 -5.92 -9.35
CA PRO A 327 27.37 -6.89 -9.08
C PRO A 327 28.02 -8.07 -8.34
N TYR A 328 27.43 -8.44 -7.22
CA TYR A 328 27.43 -9.84 -6.79
C TYR A 328 26.05 -10.38 -7.11
#